data_AF-W9T7F1-F1
#
_entry.id   AF-W9T7F1-F1
#
_cell.length_a   1.000
_cell.length_b   1.000
_cell.length_c   1.000
_cell.angle_alpha   90.00
_cell.angle_beta   90.00
_cell.angle_gamma   90.00
#
_symmetry.space_group_name_H-M   'P 1'
#
loop_
_entity.id
_entity.type
_entity.pdbx_description
1 polymer ?
#
loop_
_entity_poly.entity_id
_entity_poly.type
_entity_poly.pdbx_seq_one_letter_code
_entity_poly.pdbx_strand_id
1 'polypeptide(L)'
;MHGGAALNEQVLALRGIHGVAGEDVASSAWFSQRRRPLLSPYGVGTVDQALFATLNVKHHFVRLWGLSNRVVVLDEVHAYDTYTSGLIEALLRWLKAMGSSVVLMSATLPAPRRDALLRAWGVAMDEIPELAYPRLLLADERGLQGSTCASRPLPPIQLQAVAEDIDSLVAKALALVQQGGCGALIVNTVDRAQSLYLKLKAQLGSDVALLLFHARFPADQRSQQEQAVLASFGSAGARPAKALLIATQVAEQSLDIDFDFMLTDLAPVDLILQRAGRLHRHRRERPEAHRQATLYVAGLAPAALPDLKNTAWEYVYEPIFWGAPGRCCRASRNCICRWISTVWYRRCTTVEACRPTLPKRIAPLSRMRPLALIWASGRPSA
;
A
#
# COMPACT_ATOMS: atom_id res chain seq x y z
N MET A 1 -6.60 3.88 -12.96
CA MET A 1 -7.81 4.73 -12.98
C MET A 1 -8.05 5.33 -11.60
N HIS A 2 -7.84 6.62 -11.40
CA HIS A 2 -8.35 7.35 -10.22
C HIS A 2 -9.21 8.52 -10.70
N GLY A 3 -9.97 9.17 -9.81
CA GLY A 3 -10.86 10.28 -10.16
C GLY A 3 -10.21 11.44 -10.93
N GLY A 4 -8.88 11.54 -10.90
CA GLY A 4 -8.06 12.52 -11.63
C GLY A 4 -7.53 12.08 -13.00
N ALA A 5 -7.82 10.85 -13.46
CA ALA A 5 -7.36 10.37 -14.77
C ALA A 5 -7.93 11.16 -15.97
N ALA A 6 -8.93 12.02 -15.73
CA ALA A 6 -9.49 12.94 -16.73
C ALA A 6 -8.54 14.08 -17.13
N LEU A 7 -7.45 14.31 -16.38
CA LEU A 7 -6.53 15.46 -16.54
C LEU A 7 -5.12 15.08 -17.01
N ASN A 8 -4.85 13.80 -17.31
CA ASN A 8 -3.54 13.39 -17.81
C ASN A 8 -3.38 13.80 -19.29
N GLU A 9 -2.33 14.56 -19.63
CA GLU A 9 -2.07 15.07 -20.99
C GLU A 9 -1.95 13.97 -22.05
N GLN A 10 -1.40 12.81 -21.70
CA GLN A 10 -1.34 11.64 -22.62
C GLN A 10 -2.75 11.05 -22.90
N VAL A 11 -3.71 11.27 -21.99
CA VAL A 11 -5.11 10.82 -22.11
C VAL A 11 -5.99 11.88 -22.79
N LEU A 12 -5.60 13.15 -22.71
CA LEU A 12 -6.22 14.27 -23.44
C LEU A 12 -5.94 14.20 -24.94
N ALA A 13 -4.76 13.72 -25.36
CA ALA A 13 -4.38 13.52 -26.76
C ALA A 13 -5.29 12.50 -27.51
N LEU A 14 -6.11 11.72 -26.80
CA LEU A 14 -7.04 10.73 -27.37
C LEU A 14 -8.50 11.23 -27.48
N ARG A 15 -8.75 12.53 -27.26
CA ARG A 15 -10.07 13.14 -27.50
C ARG A 15 -10.24 13.43 -28.99
N GLY A 16 -11.26 12.85 -29.64
CA GLY A 16 -11.65 13.26 -31.00
C GLY A 16 -12.29 12.23 -31.92
N ILE A 17 -12.40 10.95 -31.55
CA ILE A 17 -13.10 9.96 -32.41
C ILE A 17 -14.55 9.86 -31.96
N HIS A 18 -15.41 10.72 -32.49
CA HIS A 18 -16.86 10.63 -32.32
C HIS A 18 -17.47 9.72 -33.40
N GLY A 19 -18.30 8.77 -32.97
CA GLY A 19 -19.30 8.12 -33.82
C GLY A 19 -20.49 9.05 -34.09
N VAL A 20 -21.30 8.68 -35.07
CA VAL A 20 -22.39 9.44 -35.70
C VAL A 20 -23.42 10.00 -34.70
N ALA A 21 -23.97 11.17 -35.01
CA ALA A 21 -24.95 11.91 -34.19
C ALA A 21 -26.26 11.12 -33.99
N GLY A 22 -26.64 10.88 -32.73
CA GLY A 22 -27.94 10.31 -32.35
C GLY A 22 -27.97 9.45 -31.08
N GLU A 23 -26.83 9.05 -30.52
CA GLU A 23 -26.81 8.21 -29.32
C GLU A 23 -26.84 9.03 -28.01
N ASP A 24 -27.84 8.77 -27.17
CA ASP A 24 -28.04 9.38 -25.85
C ASP A 24 -26.75 9.46 -25.03
N VAL A 25 -26.51 10.63 -24.43
CA VAL A 25 -25.35 11.00 -23.59
C VAL A 25 -25.06 9.98 -22.46
N ALA A 26 -26.05 9.17 -22.07
CA ALA A 26 -25.91 8.11 -21.07
C ALA A 26 -25.16 6.85 -21.56
N SER A 27 -25.21 6.55 -22.86
CA SER A 27 -24.53 5.41 -23.48
C SER A 27 -23.07 5.74 -23.83
N SER A 28 -22.83 6.94 -24.36
CA SER A 28 -21.49 7.45 -24.64
C SER A 28 -20.64 7.66 -23.36
N ALA A 29 -21.27 7.78 -22.19
CA ALA A 29 -20.58 7.77 -20.90
C ALA A 29 -19.80 6.47 -20.61
N TRP A 30 -20.17 5.33 -21.20
CA TRP A 30 -19.42 4.07 -21.12
C TRP A 30 -18.14 4.09 -21.95
N PHE A 31 -18.20 4.74 -23.12
CA PHE A 31 -17.05 5.01 -23.97
C PHE A 31 -16.25 6.24 -23.52
N SER A 32 -16.81 7.03 -22.60
CA SER A 32 -16.09 8.09 -21.89
C SER A 32 -15.08 7.52 -20.88
N GLN A 33 -14.02 8.31 -20.67
CA GLN A 33 -12.73 7.94 -20.07
C GLN A 33 -12.78 7.25 -18.69
N ARG A 34 -13.90 7.30 -17.94
CA ARG A 34 -14.02 6.73 -16.58
C ARG A 34 -14.34 5.23 -16.53
N ARG A 35 -14.90 4.62 -17.58
CA ARG A 35 -15.36 3.20 -17.59
C ARG A 35 -14.75 2.35 -18.70
N ARG A 36 -14.07 2.98 -19.66
CA ARG A 36 -13.43 2.36 -20.82
C ARG A 36 -12.36 1.29 -20.50
N PRO A 37 -11.54 1.39 -19.44
CA PRO A 37 -10.45 0.42 -19.27
C PRO A 37 -10.89 -0.97 -18.80
N LEU A 38 -12.11 -1.12 -18.26
CA LEU A 38 -12.71 -2.44 -18.03
C LEU A 38 -13.15 -3.11 -19.35
N LEU A 39 -13.38 -2.32 -20.40
CA LEU A 39 -13.79 -2.80 -21.72
C LEU A 39 -12.61 -2.93 -22.69
N SER A 40 -11.53 -2.18 -22.47
CA SER A 40 -10.26 -2.28 -23.19
C SER A 40 -9.61 -3.67 -23.01
N PRO A 41 -8.91 -4.24 -24.00
CA PRO A 41 -8.20 -5.52 -23.85
C PRO A 41 -7.21 -5.54 -22.67
N TYR A 42 -6.60 -4.39 -22.39
CA TYR A 42 -5.73 -4.16 -21.23
C TYR A 42 -6.17 -2.88 -20.52
N GLY A 43 -6.20 -2.91 -19.18
CA GLY A 43 -6.62 -1.77 -18.38
C GLY A 43 -6.01 -1.79 -16.99
N VAL A 44 -5.56 -0.62 -16.52
CA VAL A 44 -5.05 -0.43 -15.15
C VAL A 44 -5.99 0.50 -14.39
N GLY A 45 -6.57 -0.02 -13.31
CA GLY A 45 -7.66 0.61 -12.56
C GLY A 45 -7.40 0.62 -11.05
N THR A 46 -8.15 1.44 -10.30
CA THR A 46 -8.29 1.16 -8.86
C THR A 46 -9.15 -0.08 -8.67
N VAL A 47 -8.95 -0.76 -7.54
CA VAL A 47 -9.76 -1.93 -7.16
C VAL A 47 -11.26 -1.56 -7.09
N ASP A 48 -11.59 -0.32 -6.73
CA ASP A 48 -12.98 0.14 -6.60
C ASP A 48 -13.78 -0.08 -7.87
N GLN A 49 -13.16 0.10 -9.05
CA GLN A 49 -13.82 -0.13 -10.33
C GLN A 49 -14.23 -1.59 -10.52
N ALA A 50 -13.43 -2.53 -10.02
CA ALA A 50 -13.76 -3.94 -10.03
C ALA A 50 -14.80 -4.27 -8.94
N LEU A 51 -14.70 -3.66 -7.75
CA LEU A 51 -15.66 -3.87 -6.65
C LEU A 51 -17.05 -3.32 -6.99
N PHE A 52 -17.16 -2.25 -7.77
CA PHE A 52 -18.46 -1.79 -8.29
C PHE A 52 -19.18 -2.82 -9.16
N ALA A 53 -18.50 -3.87 -9.62
CA ALA A 53 -19.15 -4.98 -10.33
C ALA A 53 -19.98 -5.88 -9.41
N THR A 54 -19.68 -5.90 -8.10
CA THR A 54 -20.38 -6.73 -7.10
C THR A 54 -21.49 -5.97 -6.36
N LEU A 55 -21.49 -4.64 -6.44
CA LEU A 55 -22.49 -3.78 -5.83
C LEU A 55 -23.75 -3.66 -6.69
N ASN A 56 -24.90 -3.45 -6.05
CA ASN A 56 -26.17 -3.20 -6.73
C ASN A 56 -26.24 -1.76 -7.27
N VAL A 57 -25.42 -1.47 -8.28
CA VAL A 57 -25.35 -0.17 -8.96
C VAL A 57 -25.77 -0.32 -10.42
N LYS A 58 -26.22 0.79 -11.00
CA LYS A 58 -26.63 0.83 -12.41
C LYS A 58 -25.48 0.31 -13.30
N HIS A 59 -25.83 -0.63 -14.16
CA HIS A 59 -24.93 -1.26 -15.12
C HIS A 59 -23.74 -2.03 -14.48
N HIS A 60 -23.89 -2.60 -13.27
CA HIS A 60 -22.87 -3.48 -12.69
C HIS A 60 -22.56 -4.69 -13.59
N PHE A 61 -23.56 -5.24 -14.29
CA PHE A 61 -23.40 -6.35 -15.24
C PHE A 61 -22.43 -6.05 -16.39
N VAL A 62 -22.33 -4.80 -16.84
CA VAL A 62 -21.36 -4.41 -17.89
C VAL A 62 -19.93 -4.49 -17.36
N ARG A 63 -19.72 -4.20 -16.06
CA ARG A 63 -18.40 -4.37 -15.41
C ARG A 63 -18.06 -5.84 -15.24
N LEU A 64 -19.03 -6.66 -14.83
CA LEU A 64 -18.87 -8.12 -14.77
C LEU A 64 -18.51 -8.67 -16.15
N TRP A 65 -19.21 -8.24 -17.20
CA TRP A 65 -18.90 -8.62 -18.58
C TRP A 65 -17.48 -8.20 -18.99
N GLY A 66 -17.08 -6.97 -18.66
CA GLY A 66 -15.72 -6.48 -18.91
C GLY A 66 -14.64 -7.26 -18.14
N LEU A 67 -14.97 -7.87 -17.01
CA LEU A 67 -14.04 -8.70 -16.24
C LEU A 67 -14.08 -10.19 -16.62
N SER A 68 -15.10 -10.62 -17.36
CA SER A 68 -15.31 -12.02 -17.74
C SER A 68 -14.23 -12.53 -18.70
N ASN A 69 -13.82 -13.79 -18.54
CA ASN A 69 -12.75 -14.44 -19.31
C ASN A 69 -11.42 -13.68 -19.32
N ARG A 70 -11.09 -12.97 -18.23
CA ARG A 70 -9.84 -12.21 -18.10
C ARG A 70 -8.96 -12.73 -16.98
N VAL A 71 -7.69 -12.31 -17.03
CA VAL A 71 -6.78 -12.38 -15.89
C VAL A 71 -6.88 -11.07 -15.12
N VAL A 72 -7.41 -11.13 -13.90
CA VAL A 72 -7.56 -9.98 -13.01
C VAL A 72 -6.43 -10.00 -11.99
N VAL A 73 -5.58 -8.98 -12.00
CA VAL A 73 -4.51 -8.81 -11.02
C VAL A 73 -4.94 -7.79 -9.99
N LEU A 74 -5.07 -8.21 -8.73
CA LEU A 74 -5.32 -7.34 -7.59
C LEU A 74 -4.02 -7.17 -6.82
N ASP A 75 -3.48 -5.96 -6.84
CA ASP A 75 -2.28 -5.59 -6.12
C ASP A 75 -2.60 -5.01 -4.74
N GLU A 76 -1.67 -5.16 -3.79
CA GLU A 76 -1.74 -4.66 -2.42
C GLU A 76 -3.05 -5.01 -1.66
N VAL A 77 -3.51 -6.26 -1.77
CA VAL A 77 -4.80 -6.75 -1.20
C VAL A 77 -4.92 -6.59 0.33
N HIS A 78 -3.82 -6.31 1.03
CA HIS A 78 -3.82 -6.08 2.47
C HIS A 78 -4.16 -4.66 2.90
N ALA A 79 -4.10 -3.68 1.99
CA ALA A 79 -4.37 -2.27 2.32
C ALA A 79 -5.87 -1.97 2.51
N TYR A 80 -6.75 -2.97 2.34
CA TYR A 80 -8.20 -2.81 2.33
C TYR A 80 -8.84 -3.12 3.67
N ASP A 81 -9.76 -2.26 4.10
CA ASP A 81 -10.50 -2.35 5.36
C ASP A 81 -11.41 -3.60 5.45
N THR A 82 -12.01 -3.80 6.63
CA THR A 82 -12.92 -4.91 6.93
C THR A 82 -14.16 -4.93 6.01
N TYR A 83 -14.60 -3.77 5.52
CA TYR A 83 -15.76 -3.65 4.61
C TYR A 83 -15.43 -4.08 3.18
N THR A 84 -14.39 -3.49 2.61
CA THR A 84 -13.84 -3.78 1.27
C THR A 84 -13.44 -5.25 1.17
N SER A 85 -13.03 -5.81 2.30
CA SER A 85 -12.70 -7.22 2.42
C SER A 85 -13.83 -8.17 2.01
N GLY A 86 -15.07 -7.91 2.42
CA GLY A 86 -16.23 -8.70 2.00
C GLY A 86 -16.55 -8.54 0.51
N LEU A 87 -16.33 -7.34 -0.04
CA LEU A 87 -16.54 -7.06 -1.46
C LEU A 87 -15.54 -7.80 -2.35
N ILE A 88 -14.27 -7.91 -1.91
CA ILE A 88 -13.25 -8.69 -2.64
C ILE A 88 -13.64 -10.17 -2.66
N GLU A 89 -14.14 -10.73 -1.56
CA GLU A 89 -14.61 -12.12 -1.53
C GLU A 89 -15.80 -12.34 -2.47
N ALA A 90 -16.76 -11.42 -2.50
CA ALA A 90 -17.86 -11.47 -3.46
C ALA A 90 -17.37 -11.40 -4.91
N LEU A 91 -16.36 -10.54 -5.17
CA LEU A 91 -15.75 -10.39 -6.48
C LEU A 91 -15.07 -11.69 -6.93
N LEU A 92 -14.32 -12.34 -6.03
CA LEU A 92 -13.68 -13.63 -6.32
C LEU A 92 -14.69 -14.71 -6.71
N ARG A 93 -15.83 -14.80 -6.01
CA ARG A 93 -16.90 -15.75 -6.35
C ARG A 93 -17.45 -15.50 -7.75
N TRP A 94 -17.70 -14.24 -8.11
CA TRP A 94 -18.14 -13.85 -9.46
C TRP A 94 -17.10 -14.17 -10.52
N LEU A 95 -15.83 -13.80 -10.30
CA LEU A 95 -14.74 -14.04 -11.24
C LEU A 95 -14.56 -15.53 -11.52
N LYS A 96 -14.62 -16.37 -10.49
CA LYS A 96 -14.60 -17.84 -10.64
C LYS A 96 -15.78 -18.33 -11.46
N ALA A 97 -16.99 -17.90 -11.14
CA ALA A 97 -18.21 -18.31 -11.86
C ALA A 97 -18.19 -17.90 -13.34
N MET A 98 -17.51 -16.79 -13.67
CA MET A 98 -17.33 -16.30 -15.04
C MET A 98 -16.11 -16.90 -15.75
N GLY A 99 -15.43 -17.90 -15.18
CA GLY A 99 -14.26 -18.53 -15.79
C GLY A 99 -13.01 -17.65 -15.87
N SER A 100 -12.94 -16.59 -15.07
CA SER A 100 -11.79 -15.67 -15.04
C SER A 100 -10.69 -16.18 -14.13
N SER A 101 -9.45 -15.79 -14.38
CA SER A 101 -8.30 -16.08 -13.52
C SER A 101 -7.97 -14.86 -12.66
N VAL A 102 -7.48 -15.08 -11.45
CA VAL A 102 -7.17 -14.02 -10.49
C VAL A 102 -5.75 -14.18 -9.96
N VAL A 103 -5.01 -13.08 -9.90
CA VAL A 103 -3.73 -12.99 -9.20
C VAL A 103 -3.89 -12.00 -8.06
N LEU A 104 -3.75 -12.47 -6.82
CA LEU A 104 -3.75 -11.64 -5.62
C LEU A 104 -2.31 -11.43 -5.16
N MET A 105 -1.89 -10.18 -5.06
CA MET A 105 -0.58 -9.80 -4.54
C MET A 105 -0.74 -9.03 -3.24
N SER A 106 0.08 -9.37 -2.25
CA SER A 106 0.07 -8.70 -0.95
C SER A 106 1.43 -8.77 -0.27
N ALA A 107 1.82 -7.66 0.36
CA ALA A 107 3.02 -7.53 1.18
C ALA A 107 2.87 -8.12 2.60
N THR A 108 1.64 -8.29 3.09
CA THR A 108 1.31 -8.83 4.42
C THR A 108 -0.13 -9.32 4.42
N LEU A 109 -0.38 -10.63 4.33
CA LEU A 109 -1.74 -11.17 4.36
C LEU A 109 -1.95 -12.09 5.58
N PRO A 110 -2.66 -11.63 6.62
CA PRO A 110 -2.97 -12.46 7.79
C PRO A 110 -3.63 -13.78 7.39
N ALA A 111 -3.30 -14.87 8.10
CA ALA A 111 -3.84 -16.19 7.80
C ALA A 111 -5.38 -16.22 7.71
N PRO A 112 -6.15 -15.62 8.64
CA PRO A 112 -7.61 -15.61 8.52
C PRO A 112 -8.11 -14.94 7.24
N ARG A 113 -7.42 -13.89 6.79
CA ARG A 113 -7.78 -13.13 5.57
C ARG A 113 -7.46 -13.94 4.32
N ARG A 114 -6.28 -14.56 4.27
CA ARG A 114 -5.89 -15.49 3.20
C ARG A 114 -6.88 -16.62 3.07
N ASP A 115 -7.25 -17.22 4.19
CA ASP A 115 -8.14 -18.39 4.23
C ASP A 115 -9.56 -18.01 3.79
N ALA A 116 -10.04 -16.81 4.15
CA ALA A 116 -11.30 -16.28 3.64
C ALA A 116 -11.30 -16.09 2.11
N LEU A 117 -10.20 -15.57 1.54
CA LEU A 117 -10.06 -15.40 0.08
C LEU A 117 -10.00 -16.75 -0.65
N LEU A 118 -9.24 -17.72 -0.11
CA LEU A 118 -9.19 -19.10 -0.62
C LEU A 118 -10.56 -19.77 -0.56
N ARG A 119 -11.29 -19.60 0.55
CA ARG A 119 -12.66 -20.10 0.71
C ARG A 119 -13.63 -19.45 -0.26
N ALA A 120 -13.51 -18.13 -0.50
CA ALA A 120 -14.31 -17.44 -1.51
C ALA A 120 -14.01 -17.96 -2.92
N TRP A 121 -12.78 -18.41 -3.18
CA TRP A 121 -12.40 -19.14 -4.38
C TRP A 121 -12.86 -20.61 -4.38
N GLY A 122 -13.44 -21.11 -3.30
CA GLY A 122 -13.95 -22.49 -3.18
C GLY A 122 -12.88 -23.54 -2.87
N VAL A 123 -11.77 -23.15 -2.24
CA VAL A 123 -10.78 -24.08 -1.68
C VAL A 123 -11.23 -24.52 -0.28
N ALA A 124 -11.11 -25.81 0.01
CA ALA A 124 -11.45 -26.37 1.31
C ALA A 124 -10.37 -26.01 2.37
N MET A 125 -10.78 -25.85 3.62
CA MET A 125 -9.88 -25.34 4.69
C MET A 125 -8.76 -26.32 5.05
N ASP A 126 -9.05 -27.61 4.95
CA ASP A 126 -8.16 -28.74 5.17
C ASP A 126 -7.07 -28.86 4.09
N GLU A 127 -7.27 -28.25 2.92
CA GLU A 127 -6.27 -28.23 1.86
C GLU A 127 -5.21 -27.13 2.03
N ILE A 128 -5.40 -26.18 2.95
CA ILE A 128 -4.54 -25.00 3.08
C ILE A 128 -3.23 -25.37 3.80
N PRO A 129 -2.07 -25.44 3.11
CA PRO A 129 -0.83 -25.82 3.76
C PRO A 129 -0.32 -24.68 4.65
N GLU A 130 0.26 -25.04 5.78
CA GLU A 130 0.99 -24.09 6.61
C GLU A 130 2.37 -23.86 6.00
N LEU A 131 2.54 -22.71 5.34
CA LEU A 131 3.78 -22.35 4.65
C LEU A 131 4.39 -21.08 5.22
N ALA A 132 5.72 -21.13 5.41
CA ALA A 132 6.51 -19.98 5.81
C ALA A 132 6.50 -18.86 4.76
N TYR A 133 6.79 -17.64 5.22
CA TYR A 133 7.02 -16.50 4.35
C TYR A 133 8.41 -16.59 3.69
N PRO A 134 8.57 -16.08 2.45
CA PRO A 134 7.55 -15.72 1.47
C PRO A 134 6.93 -16.96 0.81
N ARG A 135 5.68 -16.88 0.35
CA ARG A 135 4.95 -18.01 -0.23
C ARG A 135 4.12 -17.64 -1.44
N LEU A 136 3.91 -18.65 -2.26
CA LEU A 136 3.10 -18.65 -3.46
C LEU A 136 2.08 -19.78 -3.35
N LEU A 137 0.80 -19.44 -3.38
CA LEU A 137 -0.31 -20.40 -3.40
C LEU A 137 -0.99 -20.37 -4.76
N LEU A 138 -1.26 -21.54 -5.31
CA LEU A 138 -1.92 -21.75 -6.60
C LEU A 138 -3.13 -22.65 -6.39
N ALA A 139 -4.33 -22.13 -6.60
CA ALA A 139 -5.57 -22.90 -6.59
C ALA A 139 -6.12 -23.04 -8.00
N ASP A 140 -6.20 -24.28 -8.50
CA ASP A 140 -6.80 -24.65 -9.77
C ASP A 140 -7.70 -25.89 -9.63
N GLU A 141 -8.17 -26.46 -10.75
CA GLU A 141 -9.03 -27.66 -10.76
C GLU A 141 -8.35 -28.90 -10.13
N ARG A 142 -7.02 -28.90 -9.97
CA ARG A 142 -6.24 -29.99 -9.36
C ARG A 142 -6.06 -29.82 -7.85
N GLY A 143 -6.64 -28.77 -7.26
CA GLY A 143 -6.54 -28.44 -5.84
C GLY A 143 -5.55 -27.32 -5.55
N LEU A 144 -5.22 -27.16 -4.26
CA LEU A 144 -4.30 -26.14 -3.78
C LEU A 144 -2.85 -26.65 -3.78
N GLN A 145 -1.96 -25.91 -4.44
CA GLN A 145 -0.52 -26.11 -4.39
C GLN A 145 0.14 -24.91 -3.74
N GLY A 146 1.19 -25.16 -2.95
CA GLY A 146 1.91 -24.09 -2.26
C GLY A 146 3.42 -24.30 -2.33
N SER A 147 4.15 -23.20 -2.46
CA SER A 147 5.61 -23.18 -2.43
C SER A 147 6.12 -21.98 -1.65
N THR A 148 7.34 -22.08 -1.14
CA THR A 148 8.09 -20.96 -0.55
C THR A 148 9.29 -20.65 -1.43
N CYS A 149 9.85 -19.45 -1.29
CA CYS A 149 11.06 -19.06 -2.00
C CYS A 149 12.09 -18.47 -1.03
N ALA A 150 13.37 -18.65 -1.38
CA ALA A 150 14.46 -17.99 -0.68
C ALA A 150 14.32 -16.47 -0.83
N SER A 151 14.73 -15.74 0.19
CA SER A 151 14.53 -14.31 0.23
C SER A 151 15.69 -13.66 0.99
N ARG A 152 16.20 -12.53 0.46
CA ARG A 152 17.49 -11.97 0.89
C ARG A 152 17.37 -11.26 2.24
N PRO A 153 18.21 -11.53 3.25
CA PRO A 153 18.17 -10.82 4.53
C PRO A 153 18.28 -9.29 4.31
N LEU A 154 17.32 -8.52 4.84
CA LEU A 154 17.41 -7.06 4.95
C LEU A 154 18.10 -6.67 6.25
N PRO A 155 18.76 -5.51 6.29
CA PRO A 155 19.28 -4.96 7.54
C PRO A 155 18.14 -4.71 8.53
N PRO A 156 18.35 -4.92 9.83
CA PRO A 156 17.37 -4.56 10.84
C PRO A 156 17.20 -3.03 10.89
N ILE A 157 15.95 -2.56 11.02
CA ILE A 157 15.65 -1.16 11.31
C ILE A 157 15.47 -1.00 12.81
N GLN A 158 16.18 -0.03 13.37
CA GLN A 158 16.05 0.34 14.76
C GLN A 158 14.74 1.10 14.98
N LEU A 159 14.03 0.78 16.05
CA LEU A 159 12.79 1.45 16.42
C LEU A 159 13.04 2.33 17.63
N GLN A 160 12.58 3.57 17.57
CA GLN A 160 12.64 4.50 18.68
C GLN A 160 11.28 5.16 18.88
N ALA A 161 10.89 5.33 20.13
CA ALA A 161 9.68 6.05 20.47
C ALA A 161 9.93 7.57 20.39
N VAL A 162 8.92 8.32 19.99
CA VAL A 162 8.84 9.78 20.14
C VAL A 162 7.45 10.15 20.66
N ALA A 163 7.34 11.24 21.42
CA ALA A 163 6.03 11.71 21.86
C ALA A 163 5.17 12.15 20.66
N GLU A 164 3.85 11.95 20.75
CA GLU A 164 2.92 12.27 19.66
C GLU A 164 2.60 13.77 19.51
N ASP A 165 3.01 14.62 20.44
CA ASP A 165 2.77 16.06 20.33
C ASP A 165 3.61 16.68 19.20
N ILE A 166 3.08 17.77 18.64
CA ILE A 166 3.68 18.42 17.47
C ILE A 166 5.08 18.96 17.81
N ASP A 167 5.27 19.51 19.01
CA ASP A 167 6.53 20.17 19.38
C ASP A 167 7.67 19.16 19.56
N SER A 168 7.40 18.01 20.15
CA SER A 168 8.33 16.88 20.23
C SER A 168 8.73 16.36 18.85
N LEU A 169 7.77 16.23 17.92
CA LEU A 169 8.06 15.82 16.55
C LEU A 169 8.90 16.85 15.80
N VAL A 170 8.59 18.14 15.95
CA VAL A 170 9.38 19.25 15.37
C VAL A 170 10.80 19.20 15.91
N ALA A 171 10.97 19.16 17.23
CA ALA A 171 12.28 19.13 17.88
C ALA A 171 13.10 17.92 17.41
N LYS A 172 12.47 16.74 17.31
CA LYS A 172 13.16 15.52 16.84
C LYS A 172 13.54 15.61 15.36
N ALA A 173 12.65 16.12 14.50
CA ALA A 173 12.93 16.29 13.08
C ALA A 173 14.06 17.28 12.83
N LEU A 174 14.09 18.40 13.56
CA LEU A 174 15.18 19.39 13.50
C LEU A 174 16.52 18.78 13.91
N ALA A 175 16.55 18.05 15.04
CA ALA A 175 17.78 17.41 15.52
C ALA A 175 18.34 16.40 14.51
N LEU A 176 17.47 15.64 13.83
CA LEU A 176 17.88 14.63 12.85
C LEU A 176 18.38 15.25 11.54
N VAL A 177 17.70 16.27 11.02
CA VAL A 177 18.08 16.89 9.74
C VAL A 177 19.34 17.76 9.85
N GLN A 178 19.62 18.30 11.05
CA GLN A 178 20.88 19.01 11.33
C GLN A 178 22.11 18.11 11.13
N GLN A 179 21.98 16.80 11.33
CA GLN A 179 23.03 15.81 11.10
C GLN A 179 23.25 15.46 9.61
N GLY A 180 22.54 16.14 8.70
CA GLY A 180 22.58 15.83 7.27
C GLY A 180 21.52 14.79 6.87
N GLY A 181 21.44 14.55 5.57
CA GLY A 181 20.59 13.52 4.98
C GLY A 181 19.16 13.95 4.70
N CYS A 182 18.40 13.01 4.15
CA CYS A 182 17.02 13.18 3.75
C CYS A 182 16.09 12.39 4.67
N GLY A 183 15.20 13.09 5.36
CA GLY A 183 14.21 12.50 6.26
C GLY A 183 12.79 12.51 5.71
N ALA A 184 11.95 11.64 6.26
CA ALA A 184 10.50 11.70 6.10
C ALA A 184 9.80 11.84 7.46
N LEU A 185 8.71 12.60 7.50
CA LEU A 185 7.76 12.72 8.61
C LEU A 185 6.36 12.38 8.09
N ILE A 186 5.93 11.14 8.30
CA ILE A 186 4.66 10.60 7.78
C ILE A 186 3.58 10.64 8.86
N VAL A 187 2.56 11.47 8.67
CA VAL A 187 1.46 11.65 9.63
C VAL A 187 0.12 11.21 9.07
N ASN A 188 -0.82 10.87 9.93
CA ASN A 188 -2.09 10.26 9.51
C ASN A 188 -3.11 11.25 8.95
N THR A 189 -2.99 12.54 9.28
CA THR A 189 -3.96 13.58 8.89
C THR A 189 -3.30 14.75 8.18
N VAL A 190 -4.07 15.37 7.27
CA VAL A 190 -3.59 16.52 6.48
C VAL A 190 -3.35 17.74 7.36
N ASP A 191 -4.23 18.01 8.32
CA ASP A 191 -4.14 19.19 9.19
C ASP A 191 -2.88 19.13 10.08
N ARG A 192 -2.53 17.92 10.54
CA ARG A 192 -1.29 17.67 11.28
C ARG A 192 -0.05 17.85 10.39
N ALA A 193 -0.09 17.38 9.14
CA ALA A 193 0.99 17.58 8.18
C ALA A 193 1.24 19.08 7.92
N GLN A 194 0.16 19.85 7.73
CA GLN A 194 0.22 21.29 7.52
C GLN A 194 0.76 22.03 8.75
N SER A 195 0.29 21.66 9.95
CA SER A 195 0.76 22.25 11.22
C SER A 195 2.25 22.02 11.44
N LEU A 196 2.72 20.79 11.20
CA LEU A 196 4.14 20.44 11.27
C LEU A 196 4.97 21.20 10.23
N TYR A 197 4.47 21.30 9.00
CA TYR A 197 5.14 22.04 7.94
C TYR A 197 5.31 23.52 8.27
N LEU A 198 4.27 24.19 8.76
CA LEU A 198 4.35 25.60 9.12
C LEU A 198 5.34 25.83 10.27
N LYS A 199 5.34 24.99 11.30
CA LYS A 199 6.29 25.10 12.41
C LYS A 199 7.74 24.82 11.98
N LEU A 200 7.97 23.79 11.18
CA LEU A 200 9.30 23.45 10.68
C LEU A 200 9.82 24.51 9.71
N LYS A 201 8.97 25.06 8.85
CA LYS A 201 9.33 26.14 7.91
C LYS A 201 9.82 27.40 8.64
N ALA A 202 9.29 27.69 9.82
CA ALA A 202 9.71 28.83 10.62
C ALA A 202 11.06 28.62 11.34
N GLN A 203 11.51 27.37 11.51
CA GLN A 203 12.69 27.02 12.30
C GLN A 203 13.85 26.45 11.47
N LEU A 204 13.57 25.92 10.28
CA LEU A 204 14.58 25.39 9.37
C LEU A 204 15.34 26.51 8.65
N GLY A 205 16.65 26.34 8.53
CA GLY A 205 17.51 27.18 7.71
C GLY A 205 17.23 26.99 6.22
N SER A 206 17.70 27.95 5.41
CA SER A 206 17.60 27.89 3.94
C SER A 206 18.44 26.77 3.31
N ASP A 207 19.32 26.12 4.08
CA ASP A 207 20.14 24.98 3.67
C ASP A 207 19.38 23.64 3.67
N VAL A 208 18.14 23.61 4.21
CA VAL A 208 17.31 22.40 4.27
C VAL A 208 16.13 22.52 3.32
N ALA A 209 16.04 21.60 2.36
CA ALA A 209 14.87 21.51 1.49
C ALA A 209 13.67 20.91 2.25
N LEU A 210 12.62 21.70 2.48
CA LEU A 210 11.40 21.26 3.15
C LEU A 210 10.26 21.09 2.13
N LEU A 211 9.73 19.87 2.01
CA LEU A 211 8.62 19.54 1.10
C LEU A 211 7.37 19.10 1.88
N LEU A 212 6.19 19.39 1.34
CA LEU A 212 4.89 18.95 1.86
C LEU A 212 4.11 18.21 0.77
N PHE A 213 3.65 17.00 1.08
CA PHE A 213 2.91 16.18 0.13
C PHE A 213 1.67 15.51 0.74
N HIS A 214 0.48 15.87 0.24
CA HIS A 214 -0.79 15.32 0.71
C HIS A 214 -1.87 15.39 -0.37
N ALA A 215 -3.01 14.73 -0.18
CA ALA A 215 -4.07 14.66 -1.19
C ALA A 215 -4.82 15.98 -1.44
N ARG A 216 -4.84 16.93 -0.49
CA ARG A 216 -5.58 18.22 -0.57
C ARG A 216 -4.86 19.31 -1.39
N PHE A 217 -4.27 18.95 -2.53
CA PHE A 217 -3.75 19.90 -3.50
C PHE A 217 -4.60 19.87 -4.79
N PRO A 218 -4.73 21.00 -5.51
CA PRO A 218 -5.14 21.00 -6.92
C PRO A 218 -4.31 20.01 -7.74
N ALA A 219 -4.90 19.40 -8.78
CA ALA A 219 -4.28 18.27 -9.48
C ALA A 219 -2.94 18.61 -10.16
N ASP A 220 -2.86 19.79 -10.76
CA ASP A 220 -1.66 20.39 -11.35
C ASP A 220 -0.56 20.60 -10.30
N GLN A 221 -0.90 21.23 -9.17
CA GLN A 221 0.03 21.46 -8.08
C GLN A 221 0.49 20.14 -7.46
N ARG A 222 -0.42 19.17 -7.28
CA ARG A 222 -0.08 17.84 -6.77
C ARG A 222 0.94 17.15 -7.67
N SER A 223 0.77 17.24 -8.99
CA SER A 223 1.72 16.67 -9.95
C SER A 223 3.10 17.33 -9.84
N GLN A 224 3.16 18.66 -9.69
CA GLN A 224 4.41 19.38 -9.47
C GLN A 224 5.09 18.97 -8.15
N GLN A 225 4.33 18.84 -7.06
CA GLN A 225 4.87 18.38 -5.77
C GLN A 225 5.38 16.94 -5.85
N GLU A 226 4.64 16.07 -6.53
CA GLU A 226 5.07 14.68 -6.75
C GLU A 226 6.39 14.60 -7.52
N GLN A 227 6.53 15.41 -8.58
CA GLN A 227 7.79 15.52 -9.33
C GLN A 227 8.93 16.05 -8.47
N ALA A 228 8.69 17.05 -7.62
CA ALA A 228 9.70 17.59 -6.71
C ALA A 228 10.15 16.54 -5.67
N VAL A 229 9.22 15.75 -5.14
CA VAL A 229 9.50 14.63 -4.24
C VAL A 229 10.34 13.56 -4.95
N LEU A 230 9.95 13.15 -6.16
CA LEU A 230 10.71 12.16 -6.93
C LEU A 230 12.11 12.67 -7.32
N ALA A 231 12.24 13.95 -7.67
CA ALA A 231 13.52 14.57 -7.98
C ALA A 231 14.46 14.61 -6.76
N SER A 232 13.92 14.78 -5.55
CA SER A 232 14.72 14.88 -4.32
C SER A 232 15.03 13.52 -3.69
N PHE A 233 14.07 12.59 -3.72
CA PHE A 233 14.14 11.35 -2.94
C PHE A 233 14.14 10.08 -3.80
N GLY A 234 13.95 10.19 -5.11
CA GLY A 234 13.90 9.06 -6.03
C GLY A 234 15.24 8.36 -6.25
N SER A 235 15.20 7.28 -7.04
CA SER A 235 16.39 6.51 -7.44
C SER A 235 17.29 7.27 -8.44
N ALA A 236 16.70 8.06 -9.35
CA ALA A 236 17.40 8.80 -10.41
C ALA A 236 17.53 10.33 -10.15
N GLY A 237 17.08 10.79 -8.97
CA GLY A 237 17.03 12.21 -8.62
C GLY A 237 18.35 12.78 -8.08
N ALA A 238 18.48 14.11 -8.11
CA ALA A 238 19.57 14.83 -7.47
C ALA A 238 19.27 15.00 -5.97
N ARG A 239 19.72 14.04 -5.17
CA ARG A 239 19.43 14.02 -3.73
C ARG A 239 20.10 15.21 -3.02
N PRO A 240 19.34 16.07 -2.32
CA PRO A 240 19.90 17.17 -1.55
C PRO A 240 20.69 16.67 -0.34
N ALA A 241 21.66 17.48 0.11
CA ALA A 241 22.45 17.16 1.30
C ALA A 241 21.62 17.14 2.58
N LYS A 242 20.61 18.01 2.68
CA LYS A 242 19.63 18.09 3.77
C LYS A 242 18.23 18.29 3.21
N ALA A 243 17.33 17.37 3.51
CA ALA A 243 15.93 17.56 3.17
C ALA A 243 14.99 16.85 4.14
N LEU A 244 13.77 17.38 4.23
CA LEU A 244 12.71 16.80 5.03
C LEU A 244 11.41 16.80 4.21
N LEU A 245 10.85 15.62 4.01
CA LEU A 245 9.51 15.46 3.45
C LEU A 245 8.50 15.29 4.58
N ILE A 246 7.49 16.15 4.62
CA ILE A 246 6.30 15.94 5.44
C ILE A 246 5.20 15.42 4.52
N ALA A 247 4.64 14.27 4.84
CA ALA A 247 3.59 13.69 3.99
C ALA A 247 2.51 12.97 4.80
N THR A 248 1.35 12.78 4.17
CA THR A 248 0.34 11.84 4.66
C THR A 248 0.50 10.47 3.99
N GLN A 249 -0.47 9.56 4.17
CA GLN A 249 -0.41 8.20 3.59
C GLN A 249 -0.25 8.17 2.06
N VAL A 250 -0.41 9.30 1.36
CA VAL A 250 -0.17 9.39 -0.08
C VAL A 250 1.27 9.04 -0.46
N ALA A 251 2.25 9.26 0.43
CA ALA A 251 3.63 8.85 0.19
C ALA A 251 3.87 7.33 0.29
N GLU A 252 2.90 6.57 0.82
CA GLU A 252 3.02 5.11 1.00
C GLU A 252 2.79 4.36 -0.32
N GLN A 253 1.88 4.87 -1.15
CA GLN A 253 1.39 4.20 -2.35
C GLN A 253 2.20 4.64 -3.59
N SER A 254 2.89 3.67 -4.20
CA SER A 254 3.48 3.74 -5.55
C SER A 254 4.63 4.72 -5.82
N LEU A 255 5.17 5.43 -4.83
CA LEU A 255 6.37 6.26 -5.02
C LEU A 255 7.67 5.47 -4.73
N ASP A 256 8.62 5.49 -5.67
CA ASP A 256 9.94 4.87 -5.53
C ASP A 256 10.94 5.83 -4.85
N ILE A 257 10.71 6.07 -3.55
CA ILE A 257 11.46 7.05 -2.74
C ILE A 257 12.29 6.38 -1.64
N ASP A 258 13.41 7.01 -1.29
CA ASP A 258 14.37 6.56 -0.27
C ASP A 258 14.67 7.66 0.76
N PHE A 259 14.63 7.30 2.05
CA PHE A 259 14.99 8.17 3.18
C PHE A 259 16.10 7.57 4.05
N ASP A 260 16.87 8.46 4.68
CA ASP A 260 17.95 8.14 5.63
C ASP A 260 17.41 7.90 7.05
N PHE A 261 16.41 8.68 7.45
CA PHE A 261 15.66 8.50 8.69
C PHE A 261 14.16 8.74 8.45
N MET A 262 13.32 8.17 9.31
CA MET A 262 11.88 8.32 9.20
C MET A 262 11.22 8.51 10.55
N LEU A 263 10.37 9.53 10.64
CA LEU A 263 9.42 9.72 11.72
C LEU A 263 8.04 9.39 11.20
N THR A 264 7.22 8.75 12.02
CA THR A 264 5.86 8.44 11.63
C THR A 264 4.90 8.43 12.80
N ASP A 265 3.67 8.90 12.58
CA ASP A 265 2.57 8.63 13.50
C ASP A 265 2.33 7.12 13.59
N LEU A 266 1.83 6.67 14.74
CA LEU A 266 1.39 5.28 14.89
C LEU A 266 0.31 4.96 13.85
N ALA A 267 0.45 3.83 13.18
CA ALA A 267 -0.53 3.29 12.24
C ALA A 267 -0.65 1.76 12.43
N PRO A 268 -1.65 1.10 11.82
CA PRO A 268 -1.63 -0.35 11.65
C PRO A 268 -0.26 -0.85 11.17
N VAL A 269 0.17 -1.99 11.70
CA VAL A 269 1.56 -2.46 11.56
C VAL A 269 1.96 -2.68 10.10
N ASP A 270 1.03 -3.14 9.27
CA ASP A 270 1.19 -3.28 7.83
C ASP A 270 1.54 -1.95 7.15
N LEU A 271 0.86 -0.85 7.51
CA LEU A 271 1.16 0.49 7.02
C LEU A 271 2.50 1.01 7.56
N ILE A 272 2.80 0.80 8.85
CA ILE A 272 4.11 1.15 9.42
C ILE A 272 5.23 0.45 8.64
N LEU A 273 5.05 -0.83 8.31
CA LEU A 273 6.06 -1.57 7.58
C LEU A 273 6.14 -1.16 6.10
N GLN A 274 5.05 -0.74 5.47
CA GLN A 274 5.09 -0.12 4.13
C GLN A 274 5.87 1.19 4.15
N ARG A 275 5.62 2.05 5.15
CA ARG A 275 6.40 3.29 5.38
C ARG A 275 7.88 2.96 5.55
N ALA A 276 8.19 2.01 6.43
CA ALA A 276 9.56 1.56 6.67
C ALA A 276 10.22 0.94 5.43
N GLY A 277 9.46 0.44 4.45
CA GLY A 277 9.97 -0.01 3.16
C GLY A 277 10.55 1.09 2.26
N ARG A 278 10.38 2.36 2.64
CA ARG A 278 11.04 3.53 2.03
C ARG A 278 12.28 3.99 2.81
N LEU A 279 12.49 3.46 4.01
CA LEU A 279 13.69 3.70 4.80
C LEU A 279 14.79 2.77 4.30
N HIS A 280 15.91 3.37 3.88
CA HIS A 280 17.06 2.65 3.35
C HIS A 280 16.78 1.72 2.14
N ARG A 281 15.81 2.11 1.31
CA ARG A 281 15.32 1.35 0.17
C ARG A 281 16.38 1.10 -0.91
N HIS A 282 17.23 2.08 -1.18
CA HIS A 282 18.28 2.06 -2.21
C HIS A 282 19.65 1.95 -1.55
N ARG A 283 20.56 1.14 -2.13
CA ARG A 283 21.95 1.07 -1.70
C ARG A 283 22.66 2.37 -2.08
N ARG A 284 23.18 3.10 -1.08
CA ARG A 284 23.91 4.36 -1.24
C ARG A 284 24.72 4.66 0.02
N GLU A 285 25.71 5.54 -0.11
CA GLU A 285 26.38 6.13 1.06
C GLU A 285 25.43 7.05 1.80
N ARG A 286 25.47 7.01 3.14
CA ARG A 286 24.59 7.78 4.02
C ARG A 286 25.42 8.56 5.03
N PRO A 287 24.92 9.71 5.52
CA PRO A 287 25.56 10.44 6.61
C PRO A 287 25.82 9.53 7.82
N GLU A 288 26.91 9.78 8.54
CA GLU A 288 27.35 8.92 9.65
C GLU A 288 26.25 8.72 10.70
N ALA A 289 25.54 9.80 11.05
CA ALA A 289 24.43 9.77 12.00
C ALA A 289 23.24 8.90 11.56
N HIS A 290 23.11 8.62 10.26
CA HIS A 290 21.98 7.89 9.66
C HIS A 290 22.42 6.60 8.95
N ARG A 291 23.62 6.08 9.25
CA ARG A 291 24.10 4.79 8.72
C ARG A 291 23.22 3.63 9.17
N GLN A 292 22.71 3.69 10.41
CA GLN A 292 21.74 2.73 10.92
C GLN A 292 20.32 3.23 10.62
N ALA A 293 19.58 2.45 9.84
CA ALA A 293 18.19 2.74 9.55
C ALA A 293 17.37 2.82 10.85
N THR A 294 16.81 3.99 11.15
CA THR A 294 16.03 4.22 12.36
C THR A 294 14.64 4.77 12.02
N LEU A 295 13.62 4.10 12.55
CA LEU A 295 12.22 4.50 12.47
C LEU A 295 11.75 5.03 13.83
N TYR A 296 11.39 6.30 13.86
CA TYR A 296 10.83 6.96 15.02
C TYR A 296 9.30 6.91 14.95
N VAL A 297 8.66 6.32 15.96
CA VAL A 297 7.21 6.13 15.97
C VAL A 297 6.59 7.00 17.06
N ALA A 298 5.77 7.96 16.64
CA ALA A 298 5.04 8.85 17.52
C ALA A 298 3.93 8.07 18.24
N GLY A 299 3.81 8.21 19.55
CA GLY A 299 2.80 7.48 20.34
C GLY A 299 3.16 6.02 20.65
N LEU A 300 4.39 5.58 20.32
CA LEU A 300 4.93 4.29 20.75
C LEU A 300 5.48 4.38 22.19
N ALA A 301 4.68 4.87 23.14
CA ALA A 301 5.10 4.99 24.53
C ALA A 301 4.84 3.67 25.30
N PRO A 302 5.84 3.09 25.99
CA PRO A 302 5.62 1.88 26.80
C PRO A 302 4.66 2.10 27.98
N ALA A 303 4.57 3.35 28.47
CA ALA A 303 3.90 3.71 29.72
C ALA A 303 2.45 4.21 29.54
N ALA A 304 2.07 4.65 28.34
CA ALA A 304 0.76 5.24 28.08
C ALA A 304 0.27 4.88 26.68
N LEU A 305 -1.04 4.68 26.52
CA LEU A 305 -1.65 4.63 25.19
C LEU A 305 -1.63 6.04 24.62
N PRO A 306 -1.36 6.21 23.31
CA PRO A 306 -1.39 7.52 22.69
C PRO A 306 -2.79 8.12 22.76
N ASP A 307 -2.85 9.44 22.85
CA ASP A 307 -4.13 10.14 22.84
C ASP A 307 -4.74 10.14 21.43
N LEU A 308 -5.60 9.15 21.16
CA LEU A 308 -6.24 8.94 19.86
C LEU A 308 -7.22 10.07 19.47
N LYS A 309 -7.74 10.82 20.45
CA LYS A 309 -8.70 11.90 20.22
C LYS A 309 -7.98 13.16 19.77
N ASN A 310 -6.97 13.58 20.52
CA ASN A 310 -6.21 14.79 20.22
C ASN A 310 -5.35 14.63 18.95
N THR A 311 -4.95 13.41 18.62
CA THR A 311 -4.24 13.10 17.36
C THR A 311 -5.19 12.86 16.17
N ALA A 312 -6.51 12.78 16.42
CA ALA A 312 -7.54 12.39 15.47
C ALA A 312 -7.33 11.00 14.82
N TRP A 313 -6.46 10.15 15.39
CA TRP A 313 -6.17 8.83 14.84
C TRP A 313 -7.38 7.87 14.93
N GLU A 314 -8.29 8.08 15.88
CA GLU A 314 -9.54 7.31 15.99
C GLU A 314 -10.48 7.48 14.78
N TYR A 315 -10.38 8.60 14.06
CA TYR A 315 -11.19 8.88 12.88
C TYR A 315 -10.57 8.35 11.58
N VAL A 316 -9.29 7.97 11.62
CA VAL A 316 -8.54 7.48 10.46
C VAL A 316 -8.44 5.96 10.46
N TYR A 317 -8.30 5.34 11.63
CA TYR A 317 -8.21 3.89 11.77
C TYR A 317 -9.20 3.39 12.83
N GLU A 318 -9.81 2.22 12.58
CA GLU A 318 -10.75 1.64 13.54
C GLU A 318 -10.09 1.43 14.92
N PRO A 319 -10.78 1.77 16.03
CA PRO A 319 -10.29 1.58 17.39
C PRO A 319 -9.84 0.14 17.72
N ILE A 320 -10.33 -0.86 17.00
CA ILE A 320 -9.97 -2.27 17.21
C ILE A 320 -8.50 -2.57 16.91
N PHE A 321 -7.88 -1.80 16.02
CA PHE A 321 -6.43 -1.90 15.74
C PHE A 321 -5.58 -1.39 16.92
N TRP A 322 -6.17 -0.54 17.77
CA TRP A 322 -5.55 0.09 18.93
C TRP A 322 -5.84 -0.64 20.25
N GLY A 323 -6.79 -1.57 20.23
CA GLY A 323 -7.37 -2.21 21.40
C GLY A 323 -8.52 -1.38 21.97
N ALA A 324 -9.69 -1.99 22.15
CA ALA A 324 -10.88 -1.31 22.64
C ALA A 324 -10.64 -0.60 23.99
N PRO A 325 -11.17 0.63 24.19
CA PRO A 325 -11.09 1.31 25.48
C PRO A 325 -11.80 0.45 26.53
N GLY A 326 -11.05 0.00 27.54
CA GLY A 326 -11.56 -0.84 28.64
C GLY A 326 -11.30 -2.35 28.53
N ARG A 327 -10.79 -2.87 27.41
CA ARG A 327 -10.41 -4.29 27.26
C ARG A 327 -8.98 -4.52 26.73
N CYS A 328 -8.11 -3.54 26.94
CA CYS A 328 -6.71 -3.62 26.56
C CYS A 328 -5.94 -4.48 27.59
N CYS A 329 -6.00 -5.81 27.44
CA CYS A 329 -5.17 -6.75 28.18
C CYS A 329 -3.69 -6.31 28.09
N ARG A 330 -2.94 -6.38 29.19
CA ARG A 330 -1.47 -6.18 29.23
C ARG A 330 -0.72 -6.95 28.11
N ALA A 331 -1.33 -7.99 27.54
CA ALA A 331 -0.84 -8.76 26.40
C ALA A 331 -0.76 -7.98 25.06
N SER A 332 -1.66 -7.03 24.76
CA SER A 332 -1.63 -6.31 23.46
C SER A 332 -0.52 -5.25 23.38
N ARG A 333 -0.14 -4.67 24.53
CA ARG A 333 0.94 -3.65 24.66
C ARG A 333 2.33 -4.26 24.49
N ASN A 334 2.54 -5.43 25.11
CA ASN A 334 3.70 -6.25 24.81
C ASN A 334 3.63 -6.85 23.40
N CYS A 335 2.44 -7.06 22.83
CA CYS A 335 2.33 -7.47 21.43
C CYS A 335 2.86 -6.39 20.50
N ILE A 336 2.36 -5.16 20.43
CA ILE A 336 2.85 -4.21 19.39
C ILE A 336 4.39 -4.04 19.39
N CYS A 337 5.04 -3.84 20.53
CA CYS A 337 6.51 -3.73 20.57
C CYS A 337 7.23 -5.07 20.28
N ARG A 338 6.75 -6.20 20.83
CA ARG A 338 7.33 -7.53 20.57
C ARG A 338 7.00 -8.05 19.17
N TRP A 339 5.92 -7.59 18.57
CA TRP A 339 5.39 -8.00 17.28
C TRP A 339 5.99 -7.13 16.19
N ILE A 340 6.17 -5.82 16.41
CA ILE A 340 7.03 -5.02 15.54
C ILE A 340 8.45 -5.61 15.59
N SER A 341 9.04 -5.93 16.75
CA SER A 341 10.39 -6.54 16.79
C SER A 341 10.45 -7.95 16.18
N THR A 342 9.45 -8.80 16.39
CA THR A 342 9.40 -10.17 15.82
C THR A 342 9.06 -10.20 14.33
N VAL A 343 8.14 -9.33 13.87
CA VAL A 343 7.79 -9.18 12.45
C VAL A 343 8.93 -8.47 11.72
N TRP A 344 9.61 -7.50 12.34
CA TRP A 344 10.83 -6.90 11.78
C TRP A 344 11.93 -7.92 11.57
N TYR A 345 12.22 -8.74 12.58
CA TYR A 345 13.26 -9.77 12.49
C TYR A 345 12.97 -10.80 11.38
N ARG A 346 11.69 -11.03 11.05
CA ARG A 346 11.25 -12.04 10.06
C ARG A 346 10.84 -11.48 8.69
N ARG A 347 10.62 -10.17 8.53
CA ARG A 347 10.28 -9.49 7.24
C ARG A 347 11.51 -8.90 6.56
N CYS A 348 12.68 -9.15 7.12
CA CYS A 348 13.95 -8.84 6.50
C CYS A 348 14.19 -9.69 5.25
N THR A 349 13.23 -9.86 4.34
CA THR A 349 13.49 -10.62 3.13
C THR A 349 12.85 -10.10 1.86
N THR A 350 13.69 -9.85 0.85
CA THR A 350 13.27 -9.44 -0.51
C THR A 350 13.44 -10.63 -1.44
N VAL A 351 12.40 -10.94 -2.22
CA VAL A 351 12.40 -12.08 -3.14
C VAL A 351 13.21 -11.70 -4.36
N GLU A 352 14.36 -12.35 -4.57
CA GLU A 352 15.04 -12.33 -5.85
C GLU A 352 14.15 -13.01 -6.89
N ALA A 353 14.19 -12.54 -8.14
CA ALA A 353 13.40 -13.05 -9.25
C ALA A 353 13.45 -14.58 -9.29
N CYS A 354 12.44 -15.20 -8.68
CA CYS A 354 12.29 -16.64 -8.69
C CYS A 354 11.92 -16.95 -10.14
N ARG A 355 12.74 -17.73 -10.85
CA ARG A 355 12.24 -18.55 -11.96
C ARG A 355 11.65 -19.79 -11.31
N PRO A 356 10.34 -19.82 -10.96
CA PRO A 356 9.73 -21.10 -10.73
C PRO A 356 9.91 -21.87 -12.03
N THR A 357 10.35 -23.12 -11.94
CA THR A 357 10.03 -24.12 -12.95
C THR A 357 8.51 -24.29 -12.94
N LEU A 358 7.79 -23.29 -13.47
CA LEU A 358 6.47 -23.49 -14.04
C LEU A 358 6.62 -24.69 -14.98
N PRO A 359 5.70 -25.67 -14.94
CA PRO A 359 5.73 -26.75 -15.91
C PRO A 359 5.88 -26.13 -17.30
N LYS A 360 6.87 -26.59 -18.07
CA LYS A 360 7.33 -26.05 -19.38
C LYS A 360 6.25 -25.98 -20.48
N ARG A 361 4.97 -26.10 -20.13
CA ARG A 361 3.81 -25.95 -20.99
C ARG A 361 2.78 -25.09 -20.28
N ILE A 362 2.87 -23.78 -20.47
CA ILE A 362 1.66 -22.96 -20.54
C ILE A 362 0.99 -23.42 -21.84
N ALA A 363 -0.08 -24.21 -21.73
CA ALA A 363 -0.88 -24.62 -22.88
C ALA A 363 -1.31 -23.37 -23.68
N PRO A 364 -1.46 -23.48 -25.01
CA PRO A 364 -1.75 -22.33 -25.87
C PRO A 364 -2.91 -21.47 -25.33
N LEU A 365 -2.77 -20.15 -25.45
CA LEU A 365 -3.64 -19.07 -24.96
C LEU A 365 -5.14 -19.17 -25.33
N SER A 366 -5.59 -20.24 -25.98
CA SER A 366 -6.95 -20.43 -26.45
C SER A 366 -7.92 -21.03 -25.41
N ARG A 367 -7.44 -21.45 -24.22
CA ARG A 367 -8.29 -21.94 -23.11
C ARG A 367 -7.67 -21.65 -21.73
N MET A 368 -7.62 -20.39 -21.28
CA MET A 368 -7.34 -20.12 -19.87
C MET A 368 -8.59 -20.47 -19.04
N ARG A 369 -8.42 -21.43 -18.13
CA ARG A 369 -9.39 -21.84 -17.12
C ARG A 369 -9.10 -21.11 -15.81
N PRO A 370 -10.11 -20.89 -14.95
CA PRO A 370 -9.99 -20.03 -13.77
C PRO A 370 -8.88 -20.51 -12.84
N LEU A 371 -7.90 -19.64 -12.61
CA LEU A 371 -6.69 -19.90 -11.81
C LEU A 371 -6.55 -18.79 -10.76
N ALA A 372 -6.44 -19.14 -9.48
CA ALA A 372 -6.13 -18.18 -8.42
C ALA A 372 -4.67 -18.34 -7.98
N LEU A 373 -3.86 -17.32 -8.23
CA LEU A 373 -2.51 -17.22 -7.67
C LEU A 373 -2.55 -16.24 -6.51
N ILE A 374 -2.41 -16.74 -5.28
CA ILE A 374 -2.30 -15.89 -4.10
C ILE A 374 -0.83 -15.81 -3.71
N TRP A 375 -0.19 -14.71 -4.08
CA TRP A 375 1.09 -14.30 -3.52
C TRP A 375 0.83 -13.62 -2.18
N ALA A 376 0.71 -14.44 -1.14
CA ALA A 376 0.45 -13.99 0.22
C ALA A 376 1.76 -13.92 0.98
N SER A 377 2.30 -12.73 1.14
CA SER A 377 3.55 -12.59 1.84
C SER A 377 3.28 -12.37 3.37
N GLY A 378 3.09 -13.47 4.16
CA GLY A 378 3.47 -13.59 5.61
C GLY A 378 2.33 -13.98 6.56
N ARG A 379 2.37 -14.88 7.58
CA ARG A 379 3.36 -15.40 8.58
C ARG A 379 3.84 -16.88 8.42
N PRO A 380 4.95 -17.34 9.04
CA PRO A 380 5.20 -18.74 9.45
C PRO A 380 4.66 -19.04 10.87
N SER A 381 4.37 -20.32 11.13
CA SER A 381 4.09 -20.94 12.45
C SER A 381 5.23 -20.73 13.46
N ALA A 382 4.82 -20.61 14.72
CA ALA A 382 5.57 -20.65 16.00
C ALA A 382 6.85 -19.80 16.17
#